data_AF-A0A7G6VWT3-F1
#
_entry.id   AF-A0A7G6VWT3-F1
#
_cell.length_a   1.000
_cell.length_b   1.000
_cell.length_c   1.000
_cell.angle_alpha   90.00
_cell.angle_beta   90.00
_cell.angle_gamma   90.00
#
_symmetry.space_group_name_H-M   'P 1'
#
loop_
_entity.id
_entity.type
_entity.pdbx_description
1 polymer ?
#
loop_
_entity_poly.entity_id
_entity_poly.type
_entity_poly.pdbx_seq_one_letter_code
_entity_poly.pdbx_strand_id
1 'polypeptide(L)' 'MSRYTFHRSGKDSWSSPRPFTDANLRRQHYGRIQPMEEPGLLQRLLRLA' A
#
# COMPACT_ATOMS: atom_id res chain seq x y z
N MET A 1 -33.23 3.43 21.03
CA MET A 1 -33.15 2.87 19.68
C MET A 1 -31.68 2.65 19.33
N SER A 2 -31.29 1.41 19.00
CA SER A 2 -29.91 1.10 18.60
C SER A 2 -29.63 1.67 17.21
N ARG A 3 -28.49 2.36 17.07
CA ARG A 3 -28.04 2.95 15.81
C ARG A 3 -27.44 1.84 14.95
N TYR A 4 -28.24 1.25 14.06
CA TYR A 4 -27.74 0.27 13.10
C TYR A 4 -26.81 0.93 12.09
N THR A 5 -25.51 0.65 12.17
CA THR A 5 -24.54 0.99 11.13
C THR A 5 -24.53 -0.12 10.08
N PHE A 6 -25.11 0.13 8.91
CA PHE A 6 -24.97 -0.75 7.75
C PHE A 6 -23.52 -0.65 7.25
N HIS A 7 -22.70 -1.64 7.59
CA HIS A 7 -21.41 -1.81 6.93
C HIS A 7 -21.68 -2.28 5.51
N ARG A 8 -21.40 -1.42 4.52
CA ARG A 8 -21.51 -1.78 3.10
C ARG A 8 -20.59 -2.98 2.86
N SER A 9 -21.13 -4.13 2.49
CA SER A 9 -20.34 -5.26 2.01
C SER A 9 -19.74 -4.86 0.65
N GLY A 10 -18.62 -4.13 0.68
CA GLY A 10 -17.85 -3.83 -0.52
C GLY A 10 -17.45 -5.13 -1.20
N LYS A 11 -17.33 -5.11 -2.53
CA LYS A 11 -16.82 -6.28 -3.28
C LYS A 11 -15.48 -6.68 -2.71
N ASP A 12 -15.33 -7.96 -2.38
CA ASP A 12 -14.06 -8.48 -1.92
C ASP A 12 -13.03 -8.35 -3.04
N SER A 13 -11.82 -7.94 -2.67
CA SER A 13 -10.69 -7.79 -3.59
C SER A 13 -10.36 -9.07 -4.36
N TRP A 14 -10.70 -10.24 -3.79
CA TRP A 14 -10.51 -11.54 -4.43
C TRP A 14 -11.61 -11.86 -5.45
N SER A 15 -12.86 -11.48 -5.18
CA SER A 15 -13.99 -11.74 -6.09
C SER A 15 -14.15 -10.68 -7.19
N SER A 16 -13.61 -9.48 -6.98
CA SER A 16 -13.61 -8.38 -7.94
C SER A 16 -12.24 -7.70 -7.94
N PRO A 17 -11.26 -8.25 -8.69
CA PRO A 17 -9.93 -7.67 -8.74
C PRO A 17 -10.01 -6.21 -9.17
N ARG A 18 -9.26 -5.34 -8.48
CA ARG A 18 -9.15 -3.94 -8.88
C ARG A 18 -8.57 -3.87 -10.30
N PRO A 19 -9.08 -2.97 -11.16
CA PRO A 19 -8.50 -2.79 -12.48
C PRO A 19 -7.01 -2.45 -12.35
N PHE A 20 -6.21 -2.92 -13.31
CA PHE A 20 -4.78 -2.67 -13.35
C PHE A 20 -4.55 -1.15 -13.29
N THR A 21 -3.87 -0.69 -12.25
CA THR A 21 -3.45 0.70 -12.14
C THR A 21 -2.09 0.84 -12.80
N ASP A 22 -1.92 1.88 -13.63
CA ASP A 22 -0.62 2.18 -14.23
C ASP A 22 0.46 2.23 -13.14
N ALA A 23 1.61 1.60 -13.40
CA ALA A 23 2.75 1.55 -12.51
C ALA A 23 3.20 2.96 -12.07
N ASN A 24 3.07 3.95 -12.96
CA ASN A 24 3.40 5.34 -12.63
C ASN A 24 2.43 5.94 -11.60
N LEU A 25 1.12 5.75 -11.80
CA LEU A 25 0.09 6.18 -10.85
C LEU A 25 0.26 5.48 -9.50
N ARG A 26 0.61 4.19 -9.52
CA ARG A 26 0.91 3.42 -8.30
C ARG A 26 2.11 4.01 -7.55
N ARG A 27 3.18 4.35 -8.25
CA ARG A 27 4.38 4.98 -7.64
C ARG A 27 4.08 6.37 -7.08
N GLN A 28 3.21 7.16 -7.72
CA GLN A 28 2.79 8.46 -7.21
C GLN A 28 1.96 8.33 -5.92
N HIS A 29 1.05 7.34 -5.87
CA HIS A 29 0.19 7.13 -4.71
C HIS A 29 0.92 6.50 -3.52
N TYR A 30 1.76 5.49 -3.75
CA TYR A 30 2.38 4.69 -2.69
C TYR A 30 3.87 4.99 -2.45
N GLY A 31 4.50 5.78 -3.34
CA GLY A 31 5.92 6.08 -3.26
C GLY A 31 6.82 4.99 -3.82
N ARG A 32 8.09 4.99 -3.39
CA ARG A 32 9.12 4.04 -3.83
C ARG A 32 8.98 2.73 -3.07
N ILE A 33 9.27 1.63 -3.76
CA ILE A 33 9.41 0.31 -3.14
C ILE A 33 10.58 0.38 -2.16
N GLN A 34 10.32 0.01 -0.90
CA GLN A 34 11.34 -0.09 0.13
C GLN A 34 12.02 -1.47 0.07
N PRO A 35 13.30 -1.57 0.45
CA PRO A 35 13.95 -2.86 0.63
C PRO A 35 13.24 -3.67 1.72
N MET A 36 13.31 -5.01 1.60
CA MET A 36 12.74 -5.92 2.58
C MET A 36 13.49 -5.87 3.91
N GLU A 37 14.82 -5.72 3.83
CA GLU A 37 15.68 -5.50 4.99
C GLU A 37 15.77 -4.00 5.26
N GLU A 38 15.45 -3.59 6.49
CA GLU A 38 15.55 -2.19 6.89
C GLU A 38 17.03 -1.79 6.99
N PRO A 39 17.49 -0.79 6.22
CA PRO A 39 18.87 -0.35 6.29
C PRO A 39 19.12 0.28 7.66
N GLY A 40 20.21 -0.15 8.30
CA GLY A 40 20.65 0.40 9.58
C GLY A 40 20.98 1.89 9.49
N LEU A 41 21.09 2.55 10.63
CA LEU A 41 21.33 4.00 10.73
C LEU A 41 22.56 4.44 9.92
N LEU A 42 23.66 3.69 10.02
CA LEU A 42 24.89 3.97 9.28
C LEU A 42 24.74 3.76 7.76
N GLN A 43 24.02 2.72 7.33
CA GLN A 43 23.76 2.48 5.90
C GLN A 43 22.91 3.61 5.29
N ARG A 44 21.92 4.11 6.04
CA ARG A 44 21.09 5.25 5.63
C ARG A 44 21.91 6.55 5.55
N LEU A 45 22.82 6.78 6.49
CA LEU A 45 23.66 7.98 6.53
C LEU A 45 24.75 7.97 5.46
N LEU A 46 25.42 6.83 5.27
CA LEU A 46 26.56 6.70 4.36
C LEU A 46 26.16 6.28 2.94
N ARG A 47 24.85 6.07 2.69
CA ARG A 47 24.31 5.49 1.44
C ARG A 47 25.06 4.22 1.01
N LEU A 48 25.47 3.43 2.00
CA LEU A 48 26.06 2.12 1.74
C LEU A 48 24.91 1.18 1.41
N ALA A 49 24.80 0.85 0.12
CA ALA A 49 23.81 -0.05 -0.44
C ALA A 49 24.35 -1.48 -0.46
#